data_AF-A0AA38XA78-F1
#
_entry.id   AF-A0AA38XA78-F1
#
_cell.length_a   1.000
_cell.length_b   1.000
_cell.length_c   1.000
_cell.angle_alpha   90.00
_cell.angle_beta   90.00
_cell.angle_gamma   90.00
#
_symmetry.space_group_name_H-M   'P 1'
#
loop_
_entity.id
_entity.type
_entity.pdbx_description
1 polymer ?
#
loop_
_entity_poly.entity_id
_entity_poly.type
_entity_poly.pdbx_seq_one_letter_code
_entity_poly.pdbx_strand_id
1 'polypeptide(L)'
;MSASATESTPGPDQPVPQDKFGFLQEITGNVKHSNRTFYQHLFNVYTYLKEHGAPEEVCDAGLFHSIYGTELYAYQNNRVTRDVVRGFIGDYAEELVYIFCTAKNRFNLIVNNTLGLSDRQARDLCLVEFANKKDQNKNQKYRDQLVKLAETVVRLESGSQ
;
A
#
# COMPACT_ATOMS: atom_id res chain seq x y z
N MET A 1 24.03 -26.49 37.40
CA MET A 1 22.64 -26.80 37.01
C MET A 1 22.31 -25.92 35.82
N SER A 2 22.37 -26.46 34.61
CA SER A 2 22.11 -25.69 33.39
C SER A 2 20.89 -26.31 32.71
N ALA A 3 19.77 -25.58 32.74
CA ALA A 3 18.57 -25.96 32.01
C ALA A 3 18.80 -25.69 30.53
N SER A 4 18.77 -26.76 29.73
CA SER A 4 18.81 -26.70 28.28
C SER A 4 17.44 -26.27 27.78
N ALA A 5 17.35 -25.09 27.18
CA ALA A 5 16.17 -24.69 26.42
C ALA A 5 16.16 -25.47 25.10
N THR A 6 15.22 -26.40 24.97
CA THR A 6 14.97 -27.10 23.70
C THR A 6 14.22 -26.16 22.76
N GLU A 7 14.91 -25.61 21.77
CA GLU A 7 14.26 -25.03 20.59
C GLU A 7 13.54 -26.15 19.84
N SER A 8 12.21 -26.06 19.78
CA SER A 8 11.37 -26.98 19.04
C SER A 8 11.40 -26.59 17.57
N THR A 9 12.04 -27.39 16.73
CA THR A 9 12.03 -27.20 15.27
C THR A 9 10.59 -27.35 14.74
N PRO A 10 10.07 -26.40 13.96
CA PRO A 10 8.74 -26.53 13.35
C PRO A 10 8.69 -27.75 12.41
N GLY A 11 7.60 -28.53 12.49
CA GLY A 11 7.37 -29.67 11.62
C GLY A 11 7.15 -29.27 10.15
N PRO A 12 7.26 -30.24 9.21
CA PRO A 12 7.28 -29.99 7.76
C PRO A 12 5.99 -29.40 7.15
N ASP A 13 4.90 -29.31 7.93
CA ASP A 13 3.59 -28.78 7.52
C ASP A 13 3.17 -27.50 8.28
N GLN A 14 4.05 -26.90 9.09
CA GLN A 14 3.78 -25.58 9.67
C GLN A 14 4.16 -24.51 8.63
N PRO A 15 3.21 -23.67 8.15
CA PRO A 15 3.59 -22.53 7.33
C PRO A 15 4.59 -21.70 8.12
N VAL A 16 5.81 -21.56 7.58
CA VAL A 16 6.81 -20.62 8.09
C VAL A 16 6.10 -19.28 8.26
N PRO A 17 6.22 -18.57 9.41
CA PRO A 17 5.67 -17.23 9.54
C PRO A 17 6.23 -16.37 8.41
N GLN A 18 5.42 -16.15 7.39
CA GLN A 18 5.80 -15.40 6.21
C GLN A 18 5.56 -13.94 6.56
N ASP A 19 6.57 -13.10 6.41
CA ASP A 19 6.37 -11.67 6.57
C ASP A 19 5.51 -11.09 5.43
N LYS A 20 5.10 -9.84 5.57
CA LYS A 20 4.27 -9.12 4.60
C LYS A 20 4.89 -9.10 3.18
N PHE A 21 6.21 -9.06 3.07
CA PHE A 21 6.92 -9.04 1.79
C PHE A 21 6.92 -10.41 1.12
N GLY A 22 7.22 -11.46 1.89
CA GLY A 22 7.17 -12.84 1.43
C GLY A 22 5.78 -13.20 0.92
N PHE A 23 4.74 -12.84 1.67
CA PHE A 23 3.34 -13.10 1.30
C PHE A 23 3.01 -12.47 -0.06
N LEU A 24 3.32 -11.19 -0.23
CA LEU A 24 3.08 -10.49 -1.50
C LEU A 24 3.92 -11.03 -2.64
N GLN A 25 5.20 -11.36 -2.41
CA GLN A 25 6.06 -11.93 -3.43
C GLN A 25 5.49 -13.25 -3.97
N GLU A 26 4.94 -14.09 -3.09
CA GLU A 26 4.32 -15.35 -3.49
C GLU A 26 3.10 -15.14 -4.39
N ILE A 27 2.19 -14.22 -4.03
CA ILE A 27 0.90 -14.06 -4.72
C ILE A 27 0.93 -13.05 -5.87
N THR A 28 1.96 -12.21 -5.97
CA THR A 28 2.09 -11.14 -6.99
C THR A 28 3.39 -11.19 -7.79
N GLY A 29 4.36 -12.02 -7.40
CA GLY A 29 5.70 -12.06 -8.00
C GLY A 29 5.74 -12.46 -9.47
N ASN A 30 4.77 -13.27 -9.93
CA ASN A 30 4.66 -13.67 -11.35
C ASN A 30 3.54 -12.93 -12.10
N VAL A 31 2.83 -12.02 -11.44
CA VAL A 31 1.74 -11.27 -12.05
C VAL A 31 2.32 -10.08 -12.80
N LYS A 32 2.01 -9.97 -14.09
CA LYS A 32 2.56 -8.88 -14.92
C LYS A 32 1.88 -7.55 -14.59
N HIS A 33 2.69 -6.50 -14.44
CA HIS A 33 2.24 -5.11 -14.31
C HIS A 33 3.08 -4.21 -15.20
N SER A 34 2.56 -3.88 -16.38
CA SER A 34 3.32 -3.17 -17.43
C SER A 34 4.62 -3.90 -17.83
N ASN A 35 5.79 -3.36 -17.48
CA ASN A 35 7.12 -3.89 -17.81
C ASN A 35 7.85 -4.53 -16.62
N ARG A 36 7.14 -4.77 -15.52
CA ARG A 36 7.66 -5.37 -14.28
C ARG A 36 6.61 -6.29 -13.68
N THR A 37 6.94 -6.94 -12.58
CA THR A 37 5.98 -7.73 -11.81
C THR A 37 5.11 -6.81 -10.96
N PHE A 38 3.93 -7.29 -10.58
CA PHE A 38 3.04 -6.56 -9.68
C PHE A 38 3.71 -6.37 -8.31
N TYR A 39 4.40 -7.41 -7.80
CA TYR A 39 5.23 -7.27 -6.59
C TYR A 39 6.23 -6.11 -6.70
N GLN A 40 6.99 -6.04 -7.79
CA GLN A 40 8.01 -5.01 -7.93
C GLN A 40 7.42 -3.60 -7.97
N HIS A 41 6.22 -3.43 -8.53
CA HIS A 41 5.50 -2.16 -8.45
C HIS A 41 5.09 -1.83 -7.01
N LEU A 42 4.48 -2.77 -6.29
CA LEU A 42 4.09 -2.59 -4.89
C LEU A 42 5.30 -2.24 -4.00
N PHE A 43 6.40 -2.97 -4.19
CA PHE A 43 7.65 -2.76 -3.46
C PHE A 43 8.28 -1.40 -3.77
N ASN A 44 8.23 -0.94 -5.03
CA ASN A 44 8.69 0.40 -5.41
C ASN A 44 7.88 1.51 -4.73
N VAL A 45 6.55 1.36 -4.63
CA VAL A 45 5.68 2.31 -3.94
C VAL A 45 6.01 2.37 -2.45
N TYR A 46 6.15 1.21 -1.80
CA TYR A 46 6.59 1.11 -0.41
C TYR A 46 7.94 1.80 -0.18
N THR A 47 8.93 1.48 -1.03
CA THR A 47 10.29 2.01 -0.91
C THR A 47 10.31 3.53 -1.08
N TYR A 48 9.56 4.06 -2.05
CA TYR A 48 9.43 5.50 -2.25
C TYR A 48 8.88 6.19 -1.00
N LEU A 49 7.78 5.68 -0.43
CA LEU A 49 7.19 6.25 0.78
C LEU A 49 8.17 6.21 1.96
N LYS A 50 8.88 5.09 2.12
CA LYS A 50 9.86 4.89 3.19
C LYS A 50 11.04 5.86 3.08
N GLU A 51 11.59 6.01 1.88
CA GLU A 51 12.71 6.93 1.60
C GLU A 51 12.34 8.40 1.83
N HIS A 52 11.05 8.74 1.71
CA HIS A 52 10.55 10.11 1.91
C HIS A 52 9.96 10.34 3.31
N GLY A 53 10.22 9.42 4.25
CA GLY A 53 9.89 9.61 5.67
C GLY A 53 8.41 9.46 6.01
N ALA A 54 7.61 8.81 5.16
CA ALA A 54 6.22 8.52 5.49
C ALA A 54 6.12 7.58 6.71
N PRO A 55 5.04 7.66 7.52
CA PRO A 55 4.80 6.73 8.62
C PRO A 55 4.77 5.26 8.12
N GLU A 56 5.18 4.31 8.97
CA GLU A 56 5.26 2.88 8.59
C GLU A 56 3.92 2.34 8.09
N GLU A 57 2.82 2.68 8.78
CA GLU A 57 1.46 2.32 8.40
C GLU A 57 1.04 2.90 7.03
N VAL A 58 1.61 4.03 6.59
CA VAL A 58 1.40 4.57 5.24
C VAL A 58 2.27 3.85 4.21
N CYS A 59 3.52 3.50 4.57
CA CYS A 59 4.38 2.67 3.72
C CYS A 59 3.71 1.32 3.45
N ASP A 60 3.17 0.69 4.49
CA ASP A 60 2.45 -0.58 4.42
C ASP A 60 1.16 -0.49 3.61
N ALA A 61 0.41 0.60 3.76
CA ALA A 61 -0.71 0.88 2.87
C ALA A 61 -0.24 0.96 1.41
N GLY A 62 0.90 1.61 1.14
CA GLY A 62 1.53 1.65 -0.18
C GLY A 62 1.93 0.27 -0.73
N LEU A 63 2.44 -0.61 0.14
CA LEU A 63 2.81 -1.98 -0.20
C LEU A 63 1.60 -2.84 -0.62
N PHE A 64 0.41 -2.57 -0.06
CA PHE A 64 -0.81 -3.33 -0.35
C PHE A 64 -1.84 -2.56 -1.21
N HIS A 65 -1.54 -1.33 -1.66
CA HIS A 65 -2.53 -0.34 -2.11
C HIS A 65 -3.50 -0.78 -3.22
N SER A 66 -3.15 -1.80 -4.02
CA SER A 66 -3.97 -2.32 -5.12
C SER A 66 -4.34 -3.81 -4.95
N ILE A 67 -4.17 -4.39 -3.76
CA ILE A 67 -4.24 -5.85 -3.54
C ILE A 67 -5.65 -6.43 -3.68
N TYR A 68 -6.70 -5.62 -3.51
CA TYR A 68 -8.09 -6.05 -3.74
C TYR A 68 -8.56 -5.83 -5.19
N GLY A 69 -7.66 -5.40 -6.07
CA GLY A 69 -8.03 -4.83 -7.36
C GLY A 69 -8.59 -3.41 -7.22
N THR A 70 -8.62 -2.68 -8.32
CA THR A 70 -9.11 -1.29 -8.38
C THR A 70 -9.96 -1.09 -9.62
N GLU A 71 -10.64 0.06 -9.72
CA GLU A 71 -11.37 0.48 -10.94
C GLU A 71 -10.51 0.40 -12.21
N LEU A 72 -9.19 0.62 -12.10
CA LEU A 72 -8.27 0.68 -13.24
C LEU A 72 -7.38 -0.57 -13.36
N TYR A 73 -7.45 -1.50 -12.43
CA TYR A 73 -6.58 -2.68 -12.39
C TYR A 73 -7.31 -3.87 -11.78
N ALA A 74 -7.66 -4.85 -12.61
CA ALA A 74 -8.29 -6.08 -12.16
C ALA A 74 -7.22 -7.04 -11.61
N TYR A 75 -7.28 -7.31 -10.30
CA TYR A 75 -6.48 -8.33 -9.63
C TYR A 75 -7.35 -9.02 -8.58
N GLN A 76 -7.25 -10.33 -8.48
CA GLN A 76 -7.97 -11.15 -7.50
C GLN A 76 -7.09 -12.31 -7.07
N ASN A 77 -7.10 -12.61 -5.77
CA ASN A 77 -6.48 -13.79 -5.21
C ASN A 77 -7.31 -14.25 -4.01
N ASN A 78 -7.63 -15.54 -3.93
CA ASN A 78 -8.50 -16.10 -2.89
C ASN A 78 -7.92 -16.02 -1.47
N ARG A 79 -6.59 -15.85 -1.33
CA ARG A 79 -5.91 -15.66 -0.05
C ARG A 79 -5.98 -14.23 0.46
N VAL A 80 -6.40 -13.28 -0.37
CA VAL A 80 -6.47 -11.86 -0.02
C VAL A 80 -7.87 -11.54 0.50
N THR A 81 -8.00 -11.52 1.82
CA THR A 81 -9.19 -11.02 2.53
C THR A 81 -8.81 -9.82 3.38
N ARG A 82 -9.80 -9.01 3.78
CA ARG A 82 -9.54 -7.85 4.65
C ARG A 82 -8.85 -8.24 5.95
N ASP A 83 -9.27 -9.35 6.56
CA ASP A 83 -8.69 -9.80 7.82
C ASP A 83 -7.26 -10.32 7.68
N VAL A 84 -6.96 -11.00 6.57
CA VAL A 84 -5.58 -11.42 6.26
C VAL A 84 -4.68 -10.20 6.07
N VAL A 85 -5.14 -9.19 5.31
CA VAL A 85 -4.36 -7.97 5.09
C VAL A 85 -4.17 -7.20 6.40
N ARG A 86 -5.21 -7.01 7.22
CA ARG A 86 -5.09 -6.41 8.57
C ARG A 86 -4.07 -7.14 9.44
N GLY A 87 -4.03 -8.47 9.37
CA GLY A 87 -3.03 -9.27 10.08
C GLY A 87 -1.57 -8.94 9.70
N PHE A 88 -1.34 -8.43 8.49
CA PHE A 88 -0.01 -8.02 8.02
C PHE A 88 0.34 -6.55 8.29
N ILE A 89 -0.64 -5.64 8.13
CA ILE A 89 -0.37 -4.19 8.08
C ILE A 89 -1.10 -3.36 9.14
N GLY A 90 -1.93 -4.00 9.96
CA GLY A 90 -2.77 -3.34 10.95
C GLY A 90 -4.00 -2.65 10.37
N ASP A 91 -4.89 -2.21 11.25
CA ASP A 91 -6.22 -1.72 10.87
C ASP A 91 -6.19 -0.44 10.07
N TYR A 92 -5.36 0.54 10.46
CA TYR A 92 -5.31 1.83 9.77
C TYR A 92 -4.79 1.70 8.34
N ALA A 93 -3.67 1.00 8.15
CA ALA A 93 -3.09 0.79 6.84
C ALA A 93 -4.04 0.03 5.92
N GLU A 94 -4.72 -1.00 6.44
CA GLU A 94 -5.70 -1.76 5.67
C GLU A 94 -6.92 -0.93 5.30
N GLU A 95 -7.39 -0.03 6.17
CA GLU A 95 -8.48 0.88 5.84
C GLU A 95 -8.11 1.83 4.69
N LEU A 96 -6.87 2.36 4.68
CA LEU A 96 -6.36 3.14 3.55
C LEU A 96 -6.35 2.31 2.26
N VAL A 97 -5.90 1.05 2.32
CA VAL A 97 -5.89 0.13 1.16
C VAL A 97 -7.30 -0.14 0.64
N TYR A 98 -8.25 -0.39 1.55
CA TYR A 98 -9.64 -0.63 1.20
C TYR A 98 -10.27 0.58 0.51
N ILE A 99 -10.10 1.78 1.07
CA ILE A 99 -10.58 3.03 0.46
C ILE A 99 -9.93 3.21 -0.92
N PHE A 100 -8.61 3.02 -1.03
CA PHE A 100 -7.89 3.15 -2.29
C PHE A 100 -8.43 2.19 -3.37
N CYS A 101 -8.68 0.93 -3.02
CA CYS A 101 -9.16 -0.09 -3.94
C CYS A 101 -10.61 0.13 -4.40
N THR A 102 -11.49 0.58 -3.49
CA THR A 102 -12.93 0.72 -3.74
C THR A 102 -13.35 2.11 -4.25
N ALA A 103 -12.46 3.10 -4.17
CA ALA A 103 -12.69 4.44 -4.70
C ALA A 103 -12.90 4.44 -6.22
N LYS A 104 -14.04 4.99 -6.65
CA LYS A 104 -14.29 5.36 -8.06
C LYS A 104 -13.76 6.75 -8.34
N ASN A 105 -13.22 6.98 -9.54
CA ASN A 105 -12.58 8.25 -9.88
C ASN A 105 -11.56 8.68 -8.80
N ARG A 106 -10.75 7.70 -8.36
CA ARG A 106 -9.92 7.76 -7.14
C ARG A 106 -9.10 9.04 -7.02
N PHE A 107 -8.49 9.49 -8.12
CA PHE A 107 -7.68 10.71 -8.11
C PHE A 107 -8.48 11.94 -7.65
N ASN A 108 -9.67 12.15 -8.22
CA ASN A 108 -10.51 13.28 -7.84
C ASN A 108 -11.10 13.11 -6.44
N LEU A 109 -11.42 11.89 -6.04
CA LEU A 109 -11.88 11.59 -4.69
C LEU A 109 -10.83 11.96 -3.64
N ILE A 110 -9.57 11.55 -3.87
CA ILE A 110 -8.45 11.79 -2.95
C ILE A 110 -8.14 13.29 -2.87
N VAL A 111 -7.94 13.96 -4.01
CA VAL A 111 -7.53 15.38 -4.03
C VAL A 111 -8.60 16.31 -3.44
N ASN A 112 -9.88 16.00 -3.66
CA ASN A 112 -10.99 16.82 -3.19
C ASN A 112 -11.62 16.32 -1.89
N ASN A 113 -11.11 15.21 -1.31
CA ASN A 113 -11.67 14.54 -0.13
C ASN A 113 -13.20 14.38 -0.17
N THR A 114 -13.73 13.87 -1.29
CA THR A 114 -15.20 13.83 -1.50
C THR A 114 -15.93 12.84 -0.58
N LEU A 115 -15.20 12.00 0.16
CA LEU A 115 -15.74 11.08 1.16
C LEU A 115 -15.81 11.69 2.56
N GLY A 116 -15.32 12.91 2.78
CA GLY A 116 -15.27 13.52 4.10
C GLY A 116 -14.35 12.79 5.08
N LEU A 117 -13.22 12.27 4.59
CA LEU A 117 -12.21 11.61 5.41
C LEU A 117 -11.56 12.61 6.36
N SER A 118 -10.99 12.11 7.46
CA SER A 118 -10.12 12.94 8.31
C SER A 118 -8.92 13.47 7.53
N ASP A 119 -8.37 14.62 7.93
CA ASP A 119 -7.19 15.21 7.28
C ASP A 119 -6.01 14.24 7.23
N ARG A 120 -5.83 13.44 8.29
CA ARG A 120 -4.84 12.37 8.35
C ARG A 120 -5.05 11.34 7.23
N GLN A 121 -6.25 10.79 7.11
CA GLN A 121 -6.56 9.78 6.09
C GLN A 121 -6.45 10.35 4.68
N ALA A 122 -6.98 11.56 4.45
CA ALA A 122 -6.89 12.22 3.16
C ALA A 122 -5.44 12.45 2.74
N ARG A 123 -4.59 12.94 3.66
CA ARG A 123 -3.17 13.17 3.42
C ARG A 123 -2.45 11.87 3.12
N ASP A 124 -2.69 10.84 3.92
CA ASP A 124 -2.00 9.55 3.76
C ASP A 124 -2.40 8.85 2.45
N LEU A 125 -3.67 8.96 2.03
CA LEU A 125 -4.10 8.53 0.69
C LEU A 125 -3.45 9.36 -0.43
N CYS A 126 -3.27 10.67 -0.25
CA CYS A 126 -2.53 11.49 -1.20
C CYS A 126 -1.07 11.01 -1.35
N LEU A 127 -0.40 10.66 -0.25
CA LEU A 127 0.97 10.13 -0.28
C LEU A 127 1.02 8.80 -1.04
N VAL A 128 0.11 7.87 -0.76
CA VAL A 128 0.05 6.57 -1.46
C VAL A 128 -0.22 6.76 -2.96
N GLU A 129 -1.20 7.58 -3.34
CA GLU A 129 -1.50 7.84 -4.76
C GLU A 129 -0.36 8.60 -5.45
N PHE A 130 0.36 9.49 -4.74
CA PHE A 130 1.55 10.17 -5.26
C PHE A 130 2.64 9.15 -5.58
N ALA A 131 2.97 8.27 -4.64
CA ALA A 131 3.99 7.24 -4.82
C ALA A 131 3.63 6.26 -5.94
N ASN A 132 2.36 5.82 -6.00
CA ASN A 132 1.83 5.01 -7.10
C ASN A 132 2.03 5.70 -8.46
N LYS A 133 1.59 6.95 -8.60
CA LYS A 133 1.75 7.70 -9.85
C LYS A 133 3.22 7.94 -10.19
N LYS A 134 4.05 8.22 -9.19
CA LYS A 134 5.49 8.45 -9.36
C LYS A 134 6.16 7.23 -9.98
N ASP A 135 5.89 6.03 -9.44
CA ASP A 135 6.41 4.79 -10.00
C ASP A 135 5.86 4.51 -11.42
N GLN A 136 4.59 4.84 -11.67
CA GLN A 136 3.95 4.66 -12.98
C GLN A 136 4.25 5.78 -14.00
N ASN A 137 4.97 6.85 -13.62
CA ASN A 137 5.11 8.09 -14.42
C ASN A 137 6.07 7.97 -15.61
N LYS A 138 5.81 7.01 -16.50
CA LYS A 138 6.51 6.90 -17.78
C LYS A 138 6.15 8.09 -18.66
N ASN A 139 7.15 8.64 -19.34
CA ASN A 139 7.00 9.77 -20.26
C ASN A 139 6.30 10.99 -19.63
N GLN A 140 6.44 11.18 -18.31
CA GLN A 140 5.91 12.34 -17.61
C GLN A 140 4.37 12.50 -17.65
N LYS A 141 3.63 11.44 -17.98
CA LYS A 141 2.16 11.43 -18.13
C LYS A 141 1.41 12.00 -16.90
N TYR A 142 1.95 11.84 -15.70
CA TYR A 142 1.29 12.23 -14.45
C TYR A 142 1.85 13.51 -13.82
N ARG A 143 2.62 14.36 -14.53
CA ARG A 143 3.21 15.59 -13.95
C ARG A 143 2.17 16.45 -13.23
N ASP A 144 1.09 16.82 -13.89
CA ASP A 144 0.07 17.71 -13.31
C ASP A 144 -0.64 17.05 -12.11
N GLN A 145 -0.85 15.74 -12.17
CA GLN A 145 -1.47 14.99 -11.07
C GLN A 145 -0.53 14.92 -9.85
N LEU A 146 0.78 14.75 -10.07
CA LEU A 146 1.78 14.78 -9.00
C LEU A 146 1.84 16.15 -8.32
N VAL A 147 1.79 17.24 -9.08
CA VAL A 147 1.75 18.61 -8.52
C VAL A 147 0.52 18.78 -7.63
N LYS A 148 -0.67 18.43 -8.13
CA LYS A 148 -1.92 18.55 -7.37
C LYS A 148 -1.93 17.71 -6.09
N LEU A 149 -1.36 16.50 -6.14
CA LEU A 149 -1.23 15.65 -4.95
C LEU A 149 -0.29 16.28 -3.92
N ALA A 150 0.86 16.82 -4.35
CA ALA A 150 1.80 17.49 -3.46
C ALA A 150 1.18 18.75 -2.81
N GLU A 151 0.50 19.59 -3.60
CA GLU A 151 -0.22 20.76 -3.09
C GLU A 151 -1.30 20.38 -2.07
N THR A 152 -1.99 19.26 -2.31
CA THR A 152 -3.02 18.75 -1.39
C THR A 152 -2.42 18.28 -0.07
N VAL A 153 -1.29 17.58 -0.10
CA VAL A 153 -0.57 17.18 1.12
C VAL A 153 -0.19 18.40 1.95
N VAL A 154 0.44 19.41 1.32
CA VAL A 154 0.84 20.66 2.00
C VAL A 154 -0.37 21.36 2.63
N ARG A 155 -1.49 21.43 1.92
CA ARG A 155 -2.73 22.03 2.41
C ARG A 155 -3.29 21.30 3.64
N LEU A 156 -3.31 19.97 3.62
CA LEU A 156 -3.82 19.14 4.73
C LEU A 156 -2.91 19.20 5.97
N GLU A 157 -1.60 19.30 5.77
CA GLU A 157 -0.64 19.49 6.86
C GLU A 157 -0.73 20.88 7.49
N SER A 158 -0.99 21.91 6.68
CA SER A 158 -1.11 23.30 7.16
C SER A 158 -2.43 23.59 7.88
N GLY A 159 -3.50 22.85 7.56
CA GLY A 159 -4.82 22.98 8.20
C GLY A 159 -4.98 22.22 9.52
N SER A 160 -4.00 21.39 9.88
CA SER A 160 -3.98 20.60 11.11
C SER A 160 -3.28 21.32 12.30
N GLN A 161 -3.01 22.62 12.18
CA GLN A 161 -2.47 23.48 13.25
C GLN A 161 -3.53 24.34 13.91
#